data_AF-A0A8T4SRA3-F1
#
_entry.id   AF-A0A8T4SRA3-F1
#
_cell.length_a   1.000
_cell.length_b   1.000
_cell.length_c   1.000
_cell.angle_alpha   90.00
_cell.angle_beta   90.00
_cell.angle_gamma   90.00
#
_symmetry.space_group_name_H-M   'P 1'
#
loop_
_entity.id
_entity.type
_entity.pdbx_description
1 polymer ?
#
loop_
_entity_poly.entity_id
_entity_poly.type
_entity_poly.pdbx_seq_one_letter_code
_entity_poly.pdbx_strand_id
1 'polypeptide(L)'
;MEIILLITWILIITGFSLFGAWYAGKYDKADALIALYVAFVLISNIIAYKIVAFNLGFITFFATAATLVFSVTFLLTDIVNEKFGRKETHKMIFLAFITQVAVAFFIWLALNLEPAPFWGDQEIFEKILGFAPRIMLASWIAFLISENTDAFIFSWFKKVTKGKHLWARNIFSSIPAMALDTVIFVSIAFYGVQPLWPLIIGVVAIKWGIGVINIPFMYLNRWIMYQKIK
;
A
#
# COMPACT_ATOMS: atom_id res chain seq x y z
N MET A 1 -12.85 -13.18 9.42
CA MET A 1 -12.96 -11.79 9.91
C MET A 1 -14.40 -11.56 10.30
N GLU A 2 -14.67 -10.94 11.45
CA GLU A 2 -16.05 -10.58 11.77
C GLU A 2 -16.63 -9.71 10.66
N ILE A 3 -17.84 -10.03 10.21
CA ILE A 3 -18.52 -9.32 9.09
C ILE A 3 -18.54 -7.81 9.35
N ILE A 4 -18.68 -7.41 10.62
CA ILE A 4 -18.65 -6.01 11.08
C ILE A 4 -17.30 -5.34 10.74
N LEU A 5 -16.17 -5.99 10.97
CA LEU A 5 -14.85 -5.45 10.67
C LEU A 5 -14.64 -5.30 9.15
N LEU A 6 -15.15 -6.25 8.36
CA LEU A 6 -15.09 -6.18 6.90
C LEU A 6 -15.92 -5.01 6.36
N ILE A 7 -17.15 -4.85 6.86
CA ILE A 7 -18.02 -3.73 6.49
C ILE A 7 -17.38 -2.40 6.89
N THR A 8 -16.87 -2.31 8.12
CA THR A 8 -16.19 -1.11 8.63
C THR A 8 -14.99 -0.75 7.75
N TRP A 9 -14.19 -1.74 7.36
CA TRP A 9 -13.07 -1.54 6.47
C TRP A 9 -13.49 -1.03 5.09
N ILE A 10 -14.52 -1.61 4.47
CA ILE A 10 -15.06 -1.14 3.18
C ILE A 10 -15.57 0.30 3.30
N LEU A 11 -16.31 0.62 4.36
CA LEU A 11 -16.82 1.98 4.60
C LEU A 11 -15.69 3.00 4.75
N ILE A 12 -14.60 2.63 5.44
CA ILE A 12 -13.42 3.49 5.58
C ILE A 12 -12.74 3.73 4.23
N ILE A 13 -12.50 2.67 3.44
CA ILE A 13 -11.92 2.81 2.09
C ILE A 13 -12.78 3.73 1.24
N THR A 14 -14.09 3.50 1.27
CA THR A 14 -15.06 4.30 0.52
C THR A 14 -15.00 5.75 0.98
N GLY A 15 -15.06 6.02 2.28
CA GLY A 15 -15.02 7.37 2.83
C GLY A 15 -13.78 8.15 2.41
N PHE A 16 -12.58 7.60 2.60
CA PHE A 16 -11.34 8.29 2.25
C PHE A 16 -11.14 8.45 0.74
N SER A 17 -11.52 7.46 -0.05
CA SER A 17 -11.39 7.55 -1.52
C SER A 17 -12.38 8.56 -2.12
N LEU A 18 -13.65 8.56 -1.68
CA LEU A 18 -14.64 9.54 -2.12
C LEU A 18 -14.29 10.95 -1.67
N PHE A 19 -13.80 11.12 -0.43
CA PHE A 19 -13.29 12.39 0.04
C PHE A 19 -12.13 12.89 -0.82
N GLY A 20 -11.17 12.01 -1.13
CA GLY A 20 -10.03 12.33 -1.98
C GLY A 20 -10.45 12.74 -3.40
N ALA A 21 -11.39 12.00 -4.00
CA ALA A 21 -11.94 12.29 -5.33
C ALA A 21 -12.69 13.63 -5.36
N TRP A 22 -13.54 13.88 -4.35
CA TRP A 22 -14.25 15.14 -4.19
C TRP A 22 -13.31 16.32 -3.99
N TYR A 23 -12.30 16.18 -3.12
CA TYR A 23 -11.33 17.22 -2.85
C TYR A 23 -10.54 17.59 -4.12
N ALA A 24 -10.05 16.58 -4.84
CA ALA A 24 -9.33 16.77 -6.09
C ALA A 24 -10.21 17.40 -7.18
N GLY A 25 -11.49 17.04 -7.26
CA GLY A 25 -12.44 17.65 -8.19
C GLY A 25 -12.77 19.11 -7.84
N LYS A 26 -12.99 19.40 -6.55
CA LYS A 26 -13.42 20.72 -6.07
C LYS A 26 -12.31 21.76 -6.05
N TYR A 27 -11.13 21.39 -5.57
CA TYR A 27 -10.02 22.32 -5.34
C TYR A 27 -8.92 22.24 -6.39
N ASP A 28 -8.94 21.22 -7.25
CA ASP A 28 -7.93 20.97 -8.28
C ASP A 28 -6.50 20.90 -7.70
N LYS A 29 -6.37 20.30 -6.51
CA LYS A 29 -5.10 20.11 -5.78
C LYS A 29 -4.93 18.69 -5.29
N ALA A 30 -3.68 18.23 -5.25
CA ALA A 30 -3.28 16.90 -4.79
C ALA A 30 -2.81 16.86 -3.32
N ASP A 31 -2.67 18.01 -2.67
CA ASP A 31 -2.13 18.15 -1.31
C ASP A 31 -2.84 17.28 -0.26
N ALA A 32 -4.18 17.25 -0.23
CA ALA A 32 -4.92 16.38 0.68
C ALA A 32 -4.69 14.88 0.40
N LEU A 33 -4.61 14.49 -0.88
CA LEU A 33 -4.33 13.11 -1.28
C LEU A 33 -2.91 12.70 -0.89
N ILE A 34 -1.94 13.60 -1.07
CA ILE A 34 -0.55 13.40 -0.64
C ILE A 34 -0.48 13.22 0.87
N ALA A 35 -1.15 14.09 1.65
CA ALA A 35 -1.17 14.00 3.11
C ALA A 35 -1.79 12.68 3.60
N LEU A 36 -2.92 12.27 3.01
CA LEU A 36 -3.57 10.99 3.32
C LEU A 36 -2.65 9.82 2.95
N TYR A 37 -2.07 9.83 1.76
CA TYR A 37 -1.17 8.78 1.30
C TYR A 37 0.03 8.61 2.24
N VAL A 38 0.70 9.71 2.60
CA VAL A 38 1.82 9.69 3.57
C VAL A 38 1.38 9.11 4.91
N ALA A 39 0.25 9.56 5.46
CA ALA A 39 -0.28 9.07 6.74
C ALA A 39 -0.61 7.57 6.70
N PHE A 40 -1.25 7.10 5.62
CA PHE A 40 -1.56 5.68 5.47
C PHE A 40 -0.30 4.82 5.32
N VAL A 41 0.69 5.26 4.56
CA VAL A 41 1.97 4.54 4.45
C VAL A 41 2.66 4.47 5.82
N LEU A 42 2.65 5.55 6.62
CA LEU A 42 3.18 5.54 7.99
C LEU A 42 2.47 4.53 8.89
N ILE A 43 1.14 4.56 8.92
CA ILE A 43 0.34 3.61 9.69
C ILE A 43 0.62 2.17 9.25
N SER A 44 0.73 1.96 7.93
CA SER A 44 0.99 0.63 7.35
C SER A 44 2.29 0.01 7.88
N ASN A 45 3.34 0.80 8.08
CA ASN A 45 4.62 0.29 8.60
C ASN A 45 4.53 -0.19 10.05
N ILE A 46 3.71 0.47 10.87
CA ILE A 46 3.52 0.07 12.28
C ILE A 46 2.65 -1.19 12.36
N ILE A 47 1.52 -1.21 11.66
CA ILE A 47 0.58 -2.34 11.75
C ILE A 47 1.02 -3.56 10.93
N ALA A 48 1.99 -3.42 10.02
CA ALA A 48 2.49 -4.52 9.21
C ALA A 48 3.09 -5.66 10.04
N TYR A 49 3.57 -5.39 11.25
CA TYR A 49 4.06 -6.43 12.17
C TYR A 49 2.95 -7.43 12.57
N LYS A 50 1.69 -7.00 12.61
CA LYS A 50 0.56 -7.85 12.97
C LYS A 50 0.14 -8.71 11.78
N ILE A 51 0.31 -10.03 11.91
CA ILE A 51 -0.24 -11.01 10.98
C ILE A 51 -1.70 -11.30 11.34
N VAL A 52 -2.56 -11.33 10.32
CA VAL A 52 -4.01 -11.51 10.43
C VAL A 52 -4.42 -12.72 9.61
N ALA A 53 -5.31 -13.53 10.20
CA ALA A 53 -5.98 -14.63 9.51
C ALA A 53 -7.29 -14.13 8.86
N PHE A 54 -7.31 -14.10 7.55
CA PHE A 54 -8.48 -13.78 6.74
C PHE A 54 -9.23 -15.06 6.38
N ASN A 55 -10.17 -15.44 7.24
CA ASN A 55 -11.10 -16.54 6.96
C ASN A 55 -12.22 -16.08 6.03
N LEU A 56 -12.27 -16.63 4.82
CA LEU A 56 -13.29 -16.39 3.78
C LEU A 56 -14.39 -17.47 3.75
N GLY A 57 -14.50 -18.29 4.81
CA GLY A 57 -15.47 -19.38 4.93
C GLY A 57 -14.99 -20.71 4.32
N PHE A 58 -14.29 -20.66 3.19
CA PHE A 58 -13.79 -21.86 2.48
C PHE A 58 -12.28 -22.06 2.64
N ILE A 59 -11.53 -20.96 2.68
CA ILE A 59 -10.07 -20.93 2.79
C ILE A 59 -9.68 -19.80 3.75
N THR A 60 -8.64 -20.02 4.55
CA THR A 60 -8.03 -18.99 5.40
C THR A 60 -6.71 -18.54 4.79
N PHE A 61 -6.60 -17.25 4.51
CA PHE A 61 -5.37 -16.62 4.04
C PHE A 61 -4.68 -15.88 5.18
N PHE A 62 -3.35 -15.82 5.16
CA PHE A 62 -2.56 -15.08 6.14
C PHE A 62 -1.89 -13.88 5.48
N ALA A 63 -2.09 -12.70 6.04
CA ALA A 63 -1.44 -11.49 5.54
C ALA A 63 -1.19 -10.49 6.67
N THR A 64 -0.34 -9.50 6.41
CA THR A 64 -0.13 -8.40 7.35
C THR A 64 -1.39 -7.54 7.44
N ALA A 65 -1.65 -6.96 8.62
CA ALA A 65 -2.77 -6.03 8.79
C ALA A 65 -2.63 -4.79 7.87
N ALA A 66 -1.41 -4.43 7.49
CA ALA A 66 -1.12 -3.36 6.52
C ALA A 66 -1.75 -3.58 5.14
N THR A 67 -2.05 -4.84 4.78
CA THR A 67 -2.73 -5.16 3.52
C THR A 67 -4.09 -4.47 3.40
N LEU A 68 -4.76 -4.22 4.53
CA LEU A 68 -6.01 -3.46 4.59
C LEU A 68 -5.83 -1.97 4.32
N VAL A 69 -4.65 -1.41 4.59
CA VAL A 69 -4.37 0.00 4.30
C VAL A 69 -3.98 0.17 2.83
N PHE A 70 -3.34 -0.84 2.23
CA PHE A 70 -2.92 -0.77 0.83
C PHE A 70 -4.07 -0.55 -0.16
N SER A 71 -5.26 -1.09 0.14
CA SER A 71 -6.48 -0.85 -0.68
C SER A 71 -6.79 0.64 -0.84
N VAL A 72 -6.65 1.42 0.23
CA VAL A 72 -6.88 2.86 0.23
C VAL A 72 -5.75 3.56 -0.53
N THR A 73 -4.50 3.20 -0.25
CA THR A 73 -3.35 3.86 -0.89
C THR A 73 -3.33 3.70 -2.41
N PHE A 74 -3.78 2.54 -2.93
CA PHE A 74 -3.92 2.32 -4.37
C PHE A 74 -4.96 3.27 -4.97
N LEU A 75 -6.14 3.38 -4.36
CA LEU A 75 -7.18 4.32 -4.82
C LEU A 75 -6.70 5.78 -4.80
N LEU A 76 -5.98 6.20 -3.76
CA LEU A 76 -5.41 7.55 -3.70
C LEU A 76 -4.41 7.79 -4.83
N THR A 77 -3.55 6.81 -5.10
CA THR A 77 -2.56 6.87 -6.19
C THR A 77 -3.24 6.96 -7.55
N ASP A 78 -4.31 6.18 -7.77
CA ASP A 78 -5.10 6.22 -9.00
C ASP A 78 -5.78 7.56 -9.20
N ILE A 79 -6.39 8.13 -8.15
CA ILE A 79 -7.00 9.47 -8.18
C ILE A 79 -5.97 10.53 -8.58
N VAL A 80 -4.79 10.53 -7.94
CA VAL A 80 -3.73 11.49 -8.27
C VAL A 80 -3.23 11.32 -9.69
N ASN A 81 -3.01 10.07 -10.13
CA ASN A 81 -2.50 9.78 -11.47
C ASN A 81 -3.50 10.14 -12.56
N GLU A 82 -4.79 9.85 -12.37
CA GLU A 82 -5.86 10.18 -13.33
C GLU A 82 -6.07 11.70 -13.44
N LYS A 83 -6.07 12.43 -12.32
CA LYS A 83 -6.40 13.86 -12.29
C LYS A 83 -5.20 14.77 -12.55
N PHE A 84 -4.05 14.49 -11.93
CA PHE A 84 -2.86 15.35 -11.93
C PHE A 84 -1.69 14.76 -12.73
N GLY A 85 -1.83 13.51 -13.19
CA GLY A 85 -0.84 12.84 -14.03
C GLY A 85 0.35 12.26 -13.26
N ARG A 86 1.15 11.51 -14.01
CA ARG A 86 2.28 10.72 -13.49
C ARG A 86 3.29 11.53 -12.66
N LYS A 87 3.56 12.79 -13.05
CA LYS A 87 4.55 13.64 -12.34
C LYS A 87 4.14 13.88 -10.89
N GLU A 88 2.86 14.20 -10.65
CA GLU A 88 2.37 14.46 -9.30
C GLU A 88 2.30 13.17 -8.48
N THR A 89 1.95 12.04 -9.11
CA THR A 89 2.01 10.72 -8.47
C THR A 89 3.43 10.37 -8.02
N HIS A 90 4.44 10.60 -8.85
CA HIS A 90 5.84 10.32 -8.49
C HIS A 90 6.32 11.24 -7.37
N LYS A 91 5.90 12.51 -7.37
CA LYS A 91 6.16 13.43 -6.27
C LYS A 91 5.50 12.96 -4.98
N MET A 92 4.25 12.49 -5.01
CA MET A 92 3.55 11.93 -3.85
C MET A 92 4.30 10.73 -3.26
N ILE A 93 4.70 9.79 -4.12
CA ILE A 93 5.48 8.60 -3.72
C ILE A 93 6.84 9.01 -3.15
N PHE A 94 7.51 9.98 -3.76
CA PHE A 94 8.79 10.49 -3.26
C PHE A 94 8.66 11.17 -1.89
N LEU A 95 7.61 11.97 -1.68
CA LEU A 95 7.34 12.57 -0.37
C LEU A 95 7.07 11.50 0.69
N ALA A 96 6.26 10.48 0.37
CA ALA A 96 6.08 9.34 1.25
C ALA A 96 7.41 8.66 1.56
N PHE A 97 8.25 8.40 0.56
CA PHE A 97 9.57 7.81 0.75
C PHE A 97 10.45 8.62 1.73
N ILE A 98 10.60 9.92 1.52
CA ILE A 98 11.43 10.77 2.39
C ILE A 98 10.87 10.81 3.82
N THR A 99 9.55 10.91 3.98
CA THR A 99 8.93 10.90 5.32
C THR A 99 9.12 9.55 6.02
N GLN A 100 9.10 8.43 5.29
CA GLN A 100 9.41 7.12 5.86
C GLN A 100 10.86 7.06 6.37
N VAL A 101 11.84 7.57 5.60
CA VAL A 101 13.25 7.66 6.05
C VAL A 101 13.34 8.40 7.38
N ALA A 102 12.69 9.55 7.48
CA ALA A 102 12.69 10.35 8.69
C ALA A 102 12.07 9.58 9.87
N VAL A 103 10.94 8.91 9.67
CA VAL A 103 10.29 8.13 10.73
C VAL A 103 11.15 6.97 11.20
N ALA A 104 11.78 6.21 10.30
CA ALA A 104 12.69 5.16 10.73
C ALA A 104 13.92 5.69 11.46
N PHE A 105 14.45 6.85 11.05
CA PHE A 105 15.54 7.49 11.76
C PHE A 105 15.14 7.87 13.20
N PHE A 106 13.98 8.50 13.38
CA PHE A 106 13.51 8.86 14.73
C PHE A 106 13.11 7.66 15.58
N ILE A 107 12.56 6.60 14.98
CA ILE A 107 12.32 5.33 15.69
C ILE A 107 13.66 4.73 16.14
N TRP A 108 14.64 4.65 15.25
CA TRP A 108 15.97 4.17 15.60
C TRP A 108 16.60 5.00 16.72
N LEU A 109 16.49 6.33 16.65
CA LEU A 109 16.99 7.22 17.70
C LEU A 109 16.29 6.91 19.03
N ALA A 110 14.96 6.83 19.06
CA ALA A 110 14.20 6.54 20.27
C ALA A 110 14.56 5.18 20.90
N LEU A 111 14.87 4.17 20.09
CA LEU A 111 15.28 2.85 20.56
C LEU A 111 16.69 2.81 21.17
N ASN A 112 17.57 3.76 20.81
CA ASN A 112 18.95 3.81 21.30
C ASN A 112 19.13 4.77 22.48
N LEU A 113 18.10 5.53 22.86
CA LEU A 113 18.14 6.37 24.07
C LEU A 113 17.95 5.52 25.31
N GLU A 114 18.68 5.83 26.38
CA GLU A 114 18.53 5.14 27.66
C GLU A 114 17.12 5.37 28.22
N PRO A 115 16.39 4.29 28.59
CA PRO A 115 15.08 4.43 29.19
C PRO A 115 15.20 5.04 30.59
N ALA A 116 14.23 5.87 30.96
CA ALA A 116 14.17 6.42 32.32
C ALA A 116 13.96 5.29 33.36
N PRO A 117 14.43 5.43 34.62
CA PRO A 117 14.31 4.37 35.64
C PRO A 117 12.88 3.93 35.96
N PHE A 118 11.88 4.78 35.68
CA PHE A 118 10.46 4.51 35.86
C PHE A 118 9.74 4.05 34.58
N TRP A 119 10.46 3.90 33.46
CA TRP A 119 9.93 3.41 32.20
C TRP A 119 9.96 1.88 32.18
N GLY A 120 8.79 1.25 32.33
CA GLY A 120 8.66 -0.22 32.42
C GLY A 120 8.47 -0.94 31.08
N ASP A 121 8.16 -0.22 29.99
CA ASP A 121 7.68 -0.81 28.74
C ASP A 121 8.76 -0.92 27.64
N GLN A 122 10.05 -0.82 27.99
CA GLN A 122 11.15 -0.78 27.01
C GLN A 122 11.16 -2.01 26.10
N GLU A 123 11.02 -3.21 26.65
CA GLU A 123 11.03 -4.45 25.88
C GLU A 123 9.88 -4.51 24.86
N ILE A 124 8.68 -4.04 25.26
CA ILE A 124 7.50 -4.00 24.39
C ILE A 124 7.71 -2.95 23.28
N PHE A 125 8.24 -1.79 23.64
CA PHE A 125 8.54 -0.71 22.71
C PHE A 125 9.53 -1.16 21.64
N GLU A 126 10.63 -1.82 22.03
CA GLU A 126 11.61 -2.39 21.11
C GLU A 126 11.04 -3.47 20.22
N LYS A 127 10.19 -4.36 20.77
CA LYS A 127 9.60 -5.44 20.00
C LYS A 127 8.66 -4.95 18.89
N ILE A 128 7.87 -3.90 19.16
CA ILE A 128 6.91 -3.36 18.20
C ILE A 128 7.60 -2.43 17.20
N LEU A 129 8.32 -1.42 17.70
CA LEU A 129 8.90 -0.38 16.84
C LEU A 129 10.26 -0.75 16.26
N GLY A 130 11.04 -1.61 16.92
CA GLY A 130 12.31 -2.11 16.38
C GLY A 130 12.14 -2.93 15.09
N PHE A 131 10.94 -3.43 14.83
CA PHE A 131 10.63 -4.12 13.59
C PHE A 131 10.26 -3.18 12.42
N ALA A 132 9.85 -1.94 12.71
CA ALA A 132 9.41 -0.98 11.69
C ALA A 132 10.51 -0.60 10.68
N PRO A 133 11.78 -0.34 11.06
CA PRO A 133 12.85 -0.08 10.09
C PRO A 133 13.06 -1.23 9.10
N ARG A 134 12.91 -2.49 9.58
CA ARG A 134 13.02 -3.68 8.73
C ARG A 134 11.88 -3.77 7.72
N ILE A 135 10.63 -3.55 8.15
CA ILE A 135 9.47 -3.51 7.26
C ILE A 135 9.67 -2.44 6.19
N MET A 136 10.11 -1.25 6.62
CA MET A 136 10.29 -0.13 5.71
C MET A 136 11.34 -0.42 4.63
N LEU A 137 12.51 -0.96 5.02
CA LEU A 137 13.55 -1.38 4.07
C LEU A 137 13.04 -2.45 3.10
N ALA A 138 12.29 -3.43 3.60
CA ALA A 138 11.67 -4.46 2.78
C ALA A 138 10.70 -3.85 1.75
N SER A 139 9.83 -2.94 2.18
CA SER A 139 8.87 -2.24 1.32
C SER A 139 9.56 -1.45 0.22
N TRP A 140 10.67 -0.78 0.53
CA TRP A 140 11.40 0.01 -0.47
C TRP A 140 12.10 -0.85 -1.51
N ILE A 141 12.78 -1.90 -1.09
CA ILE A 141 13.47 -2.81 -2.01
C ILE A 141 12.44 -3.50 -2.92
N ALA A 142 11.32 -3.96 -2.33
CA ALA A 142 10.23 -4.57 -3.06
C ALA A 142 9.61 -3.59 -4.07
N PHE A 143 9.31 -2.37 -3.66
CA PHE A 143 8.74 -1.33 -4.52
C PHE A 143 9.67 -0.98 -5.69
N LEU A 144 10.97 -0.72 -5.43
CA LEU A 144 11.91 -0.33 -6.49
C LEU A 144 12.09 -1.44 -7.54
N ILE A 145 12.18 -2.69 -7.11
CA ILE A 145 12.37 -3.83 -8.02
C ILE A 145 11.08 -4.13 -8.79
N SER A 146 9.94 -4.10 -8.12
CA SER A 146 8.64 -4.40 -8.74
C SER A 146 8.21 -3.34 -9.73
N GLU A 147 8.34 -2.05 -9.42
CA GLU A 147 8.02 -0.95 -10.34
C GLU A 147 8.90 -0.98 -11.59
N ASN A 148 10.20 -1.24 -11.42
CA ASN A 148 11.10 -1.31 -12.56
C ASN A 148 10.79 -2.53 -13.45
N THR A 149 10.34 -3.63 -12.84
CA THR A 149 9.86 -4.84 -13.53
C THR A 149 8.53 -4.58 -14.26
N ASP A 150 7.56 -3.91 -13.63
CA ASP A 150 6.30 -3.52 -14.27
C ASP A 150 6.58 -2.67 -15.51
N ALA A 151 7.40 -1.61 -15.37
CA ALA A 151 7.76 -0.73 -16.47
C ALA A 151 8.48 -1.47 -17.61
N PHE A 152 9.36 -2.42 -17.28
CA PHE A 152 10.05 -3.25 -18.27
C PHE A 152 9.07 -4.16 -19.03
N ILE A 153 8.24 -4.93 -18.32
CA ILE A 153 7.28 -5.86 -18.92
C ILE A 153 6.27 -5.07 -19.77
N PHE A 154 5.78 -3.93 -19.28
CA PHE A 154 4.90 -3.04 -20.00
C PHE A 154 5.54 -2.58 -21.32
N SER A 155 6.78 -2.08 -21.28
CA SER A 155 7.49 -1.60 -22.47
C SER A 155 7.74 -2.73 -23.48
N TRP A 156 8.15 -3.90 -23.00
CA TRP A 156 8.35 -5.09 -23.82
C TRP A 156 7.05 -5.52 -24.51
N PHE A 157 5.96 -5.64 -23.76
CA PHE A 157 4.65 -6.03 -24.31
C PHE A 157 4.11 -5.00 -25.30
N LYS A 158 4.34 -3.69 -25.06
CA LYS A 158 4.01 -2.63 -26.02
C LYS A 158 4.72 -2.82 -27.36
N LYS A 159 6.00 -3.23 -27.34
CA LYS A 159 6.77 -3.52 -28.57
C LYS A 159 6.22 -4.74 -29.30
N VAL A 160 5.96 -5.83 -28.58
CA VAL A 160 5.44 -7.09 -29.16
C VAL A 160 4.06 -6.91 -29.78
N THR A 161 3.18 -6.17 -29.11
CA THR A 161 1.80 -5.92 -29.60
C THR A 161 1.68 -4.77 -30.59
N LYS A 162 2.79 -4.13 -30.98
CA LYS A 162 2.81 -2.91 -31.81
C LYS A 162 1.87 -1.82 -31.25
N GLY A 163 1.77 -1.73 -29.93
CA GLY A 163 0.91 -0.77 -29.23
C GLY A 163 -0.57 -1.14 -29.14
N LYS A 164 -1.00 -2.31 -29.64
CA LYS A 164 -2.38 -2.79 -29.52
C LYS A 164 -2.63 -3.36 -28.10
N HIS A 165 -3.88 -3.34 -27.64
CA HIS A 165 -4.33 -3.92 -26.36
C HIS A 165 -3.68 -3.34 -25.09
N LEU A 166 -3.91 -2.04 -24.83
CA LEU A 166 -3.45 -1.35 -23.62
C LEU A 166 -3.92 -2.04 -22.32
N TRP A 167 -5.14 -2.57 -22.29
CA TRP A 167 -5.68 -3.28 -21.13
C TRP A 167 -4.88 -4.55 -20.78
N ALA A 168 -4.57 -5.37 -21.78
CA ALA A 168 -3.82 -6.61 -21.62
C ALA A 168 -2.41 -6.28 -21.13
N ARG A 169 -1.78 -5.22 -21.67
CA ARG A 169 -0.46 -4.77 -21.23
C ARG A 169 -0.43 -4.43 -19.74
N ASN A 170 -1.42 -3.68 -19.24
CA ASN A 170 -1.49 -3.31 -17.83
C ASN A 170 -1.64 -4.56 -16.95
N ILE A 171 -2.53 -5.49 -17.32
CA ILE A 171 -2.74 -6.71 -16.53
C ILE A 171 -1.50 -7.60 -16.54
N PHE A 172 -0.89 -7.81 -17.71
CA PHE A 172 0.29 -8.66 -17.87
C PHE A 172 1.54 -8.10 -17.21
N SER A 173 1.68 -6.77 -17.07
CA SER A 173 2.80 -6.18 -16.33
C SER A 173 2.54 -6.15 -14.83
N SER A 174 1.33 -5.78 -14.41
CA SER A 174 1.06 -5.53 -13.00
C SER A 174 0.88 -6.80 -12.16
N ILE A 175 0.33 -7.89 -12.71
CA ILE A 175 0.20 -9.17 -11.98
C ILE A 175 1.58 -9.70 -11.52
N PRO A 176 2.57 -9.91 -12.42
CA PRO A 176 3.88 -10.41 -12.01
C PRO A 176 4.64 -9.38 -11.15
N ALA A 177 4.48 -8.08 -11.39
CA ALA A 177 5.09 -7.06 -10.54
C ALA A 177 4.57 -7.10 -9.10
N MET A 178 3.25 -7.23 -8.90
CA MET A 178 2.64 -7.38 -7.58
C MET A 178 3.06 -8.66 -6.85
N ALA A 179 3.20 -9.77 -7.60
CA ALA A 179 3.68 -11.02 -7.04
C ALA A 179 5.16 -10.90 -6.62
N LEU A 180 6.00 -10.31 -7.48
CA LEU A 180 7.40 -10.06 -7.20
C LEU A 180 7.60 -9.12 -6.00
N ASP A 181 6.84 -8.02 -5.93
CA ASP A 181 6.78 -7.12 -4.79
C ASP A 181 6.53 -7.91 -3.50
N THR A 182 5.50 -8.75 -3.50
CA THR A 182 5.10 -9.50 -2.32
C THR A 182 6.13 -10.55 -1.92
N VAL A 183 6.74 -11.25 -2.88
CA VAL A 183 7.81 -12.21 -2.60
C VAL A 183 8.99 -11.51 -1.94
N ILE A 184 9.48 -10.42 -2.53
CA ILE A 184 10.63 -9.66 -2.00
C ILE A 184 10.30 -9.07 -0.63
N PHE A 185 9.13 -8.43 -0.49
CA PHE A 185 8.69 -7.82 0.76
C PHE A 185 8.59 -8.85 1.88
N VAL A 186 7.83 -9.94 1.69
CA VAL A 186 7.62 -10.94 2.73
C VAL A 186 8.92 -11.64 3.08
N SER A 187 9.76 -11.97 2.10
CA SER A 187 11.08 -12.55 2.35
C SER A 187 11.93 -11.62 3.21
N ILE A 188 12.12 -10.36 2.84
CA ILE A 188 13.01 -9.47 3.62
C ILE A 188 12.39 -9.13 4.99
N ALA A 189 11.10 -8.79 5.03
CA ALA A 189 10.42 -8.37 6.25
C ALA A 189 10.35 -9.51 7.29
N PHE A 190 10.06 -10.74 6.88
CA PHE A 190 9.71 -11.82 7.80
C PHE A 190 10.67 -13.00 7.85
N TYR A 191 11.78 -12.99 7.10
CA TYR A 191 12.81 -14.04 7.17
C TYR A 191 13.28 -14.28 8.62
N GLY A 192 13.23 -15.53 9.06
CA GLY A 192 13.62 -15.93 10.42
C GLY A 192 12.62 -15.55 11.53
N VAL A 193 11.47 -14.95 11.19
CA VAL A 193 10.47 -14.48 12.18
C VAL A 193 9.10 -15.12 11.97
N GLN A 194 8.67 -15.33 10.72
CA GLN A 194 7.36 -15.91 10.39
C GLN A 194 7.47 -16.92 9.22
N PRO A 195 6.50 -17.84 9.05
CA PRO A 195 6.47 -18.74 7.91
C PRO A 195 6.21 -17.98 6.60
N LEU A 196 7.19 -18.00 5.70
CA LEU A 196 7.19 -17.17 4.48
C LEU A 196 6.15 -17.62 3.45
N TRP A 197 6.09 -18.91 3.12
CA TRP A 197 5.21 -19.38 2.04
C TRP A 197 3.72 -19.10 2.27
N PRO A 198 3.15 -19.40 3.45
CA PRO A 198 1.75 -19.05 3.74
C PRO A 198 1.48 -17.54 3.63
N LEU A 199 2.44 -16.71 4.06
CA LEU A 199 2.33 -15.25 3.97
C LEU A 199 2.42 -14.74 2.53
N ILE A 200 3.34 -15.26 1.71
CA ILE A 200 3.46 -14.88 0.30
C ILE A 200 2.16 -15.19 -0.44
N ILE A 201 1.66 -16.43 -0.31
CA ILE A 201 0.43 -16.86 -0.97
C ILE A 201 -0.76 -16.02 -0.49
N GLY A 202 -0.87 -15.83 0.83
CA GLY A 202 -1.98 -15.08 1.41
C GLY A 202 -1.99 -13.60 1.04
N VAL A 203 -0.83 -12.92 1.09
CA VAL A 203 -0.72 -11.50 0.70
C VAL A 203 -0.99 -11.31 -0.80
N VAL A 204 -0.47 -12.19 -1.67
CA VAL A 204 -0.76 -12.12 -3.11
C VAL A 204 -2.25 -12.30 -3.38
N ALA A 205 -2.86 -13.35 -2.80
CA ALA A 205 -4.28 -13.64 -2.99
C ALA A 205 -5.17 -12.47 -2.51
N ILE A 206 -4.85 -11.90 -1.34
CA ILE A 206 -5.61 -10.78 -0.79
C ILE A 206 -5.39 -9.51 -1.63
N LYS A 207 -4.15 -9.18 -2.04
CA LYS A 207 -3.89 -8.01 -2.90
C LYS A 207 -4.66 -8.10 -4.22
N TRP A 208 -4.68 -9.27 -4.86
CA TRP A 208 -5.46 -9.46 -6.09
C TRP A 208 -6.97 -9.34 -5.84
N GLY A 209 -7.48 -9.94 -4.76
CA GLY A 209 -8.89 -9.81 -4.38
C GLY A 209 -9.30 -8.36 -4.11
N ILE A 210 -8.46 -7.61 -3.40
CA ILE A 210 -8.62 -6.16 -3.16
C ILE A 210 -8.63 -5.41 -4.48
N GLY A 211 -7.72 -5.73 -5.40
CA GLY A 211 -7.67 -5.10 -6.73
C GLY A 211 -9.01 -5.23 -7.47
N VAL A 212 -9.62 -6.41 -7.44
CA VAL A 212 -10.95 -6.63 -8.04
C VAL A 212 -12.04 -5.83 -7.33
N ILE A 213 -12.04 -5.84 -5.99
CA ILE A 213 -13.00 -5.07 -5.17
C ILE A 213 -12.89 -3.57 -5.43
N ASN A 214 -11.69 -3.06 -5.70
CA ASN A 214 -11.43 -1.64 -5.93
C ASN A 214 -11.94 -1.14 -7.29
N ILE A 215 -12.18 -2.00 -8.28
CA ILE A 215 -12.59 -1.61 -9.64
C ILE A 215 -13.86 -0.72 -9.63
N PRO A 216 -15.00 -1.13 -9.01
CA PRO A 216 -16.18 -0.27 -8.90
C PRO A 216 -15.90 1.10 -8.27
N PHE A 217 -15.06 1.15 -7.23
CA PHE A 217 -14.70 2.39 -6.55
C PHE A 217 -13.88 3.32 -7.44
N MET A 218 -12.98 2.79 -8.27
CA MET A 218 -12.25 3.60 -9.24
C MET A 218 -13.20 4.33 -10.21
N TYR A 219 -14.22 3.64 -10.73
CA TYR A 219 -15.22 4.26 -11.60
C TYR A 219 -16.06 5.32 -10.87
N LEU A 220 -16.43 5.04 -9.62
CA LEU A 220 -17.17 5.99 -8.79
C LEU A 220 -16.34 7.25 -8.50
N ASN A 221 -15.07 7.10 -8.11
CA ASN A 221 -14.15 8.20 -7.87
C ASN A 221 -13.97 9.05 -9.12
N ARG A 222 -13.83 8.42 -10.29
CA ARG A 222 -13.75 9.12 -11.58
C ARG A 222 -14.99 9.95 -11.86
N TRP A 223 -16.18 9.40 -11.63
CA TRP A 223 -17.42 10.13 -11.80
C TRP A 223 -17.49 11.36 -10.87
N ILE A 224 -17.11 11.24 -9.60
CA ILE A 224 -17.09 12.37 -8.65
C ILE A 224 -16.07 13.43 -9.04
N MET A 225 -14.84 13.05 -9.44
CA MET A 225 -13.79 13.99 -9.82
C MET A 225 -14.17 14.89 -11.00
N TYR A 226 -14.97 14.36 -11.94
CA TYR A 226 -15.34 15.05 -13.18
C TYR A 226 -16.77 15.57 -13.18
N GLN A 227 -17.54 15.37 -12.10
CA GLN A 227 -18.78 16.11 -11.93
C GLN A 227 -18.45 17.60 -11.86
N LYS A 228 -19.02 18.39 -12.78
CA LYS A 228 -19.03 19.84 -12.64
C LYS A 228 -19.83 20.17 -11.38
N ILE A 229 -19.13 20.50 -10.31
CA ILE A 229 -19.74 21.12 -9.13
C ILE A 229 -20.24 22.48 -9.61
N LYS A 230 -21.53 22.54 -9.97
CA LYS A 230 -22.23 23.78 -10.30
C LYS A 230 -22.40 24.64 -9.06
#